data_AF-A0A962KC54-F1
#
_entry.id   AF-A0A962KC54-F1
#
_cell.length_a   1.000
_cell.length_b   1.000
_cell.length_c   1.000
_cell.angle_alpha   90.00
_cell.angle_beta   90.00
_cell.angle_gamma   90.00
#
_symmetry.space_group_name_H-M   'P 1'
#
loop_
_entity.id
_entity.type
_entity.pdbx_description
1 polymer ?
#
loop_
_entity_poly.entity_id
_entity_poly.type
_entity_poly.pdbx_seq_one_letter_code
_entity_poly.pdbx_strand_id
1 'polypeptide(L)'
;SDKVRRSVLVDSKADILLFGNAERALVELTHRLARGEPIEQITDLRGTAFLRRHGSLPPGWSEIDSSLLDAPGRIEPPVDPYAMTPVGGEPACASGEPATAQVIRFEPGKRRLDRDRTVVRLPDFEVVKEDAVLYAHASRTLHLESNPGNARALVQRHGDRDVWLNPPPIPLSTEEMDYVFDLPYARVPHPVYGDAKIPAYEMIRFSVNIMRGCFGGCTFCSITEHEGRIIQNRSEDSIIREIEKMREVPGFTGVVSDLGGPTANMYRLACKSPKIEAACRKPSCVYPDICENLNTDHSHLIQLYRRARQLKGVKKILIGSGLRYDLAVRSPEYVRELVTHHVGGYLKIAPEHTEEGVLSKMMKPGIGAYDKFKQMFERFSKEAGKEQYLIPYFIAAHPGTRDEDMMNLAIWLKKNGFRADQVQTFYPSPMATATAMYHSGKNPLKKVTRKSEAVEIVKGERRRRLHKAFLRYHDPNNWPMLREALKEMGRADLIGNGKHHLIPNYQPQTDGTYQSARKKNSSKEQGVSQKVTAKKGRILTQHTGLPPREGVDKNKVKRPVKKRG
;
A
#
# COMPACT_ATOMS: atom_id res chain seq x y z
N SER A 1 -1.73 -11.18 -17.54
CA SER A 1 -3.15 -11.23 -17.94
C SER A 1 -3.92 -10.18 -17.15
N ASP A 2 -4.80 -9.40 -17.76
CA ASP A 2 -5.68 -8.43 -17.08
C ASP A 2 -7.00 -9.11 -16.65
N LYS A 3 -6.89 -10.23 -15.93
CA LYS A 3 -8.02 -11.08 -15.56
C LYS A 3 -8.15 -11.13 -14.04
N VAL A 4 -9.38 -11.01 -13.54
CA VAL A 4 -9.71 -11.33 -12.15
C VAL A 4 -9.44 -12.81 -11.92
N ARG A 5 -8.72 -13.13 -10.84
CA ARG A 5 -8.43 -14.50 -10.43
C ARG A 5 -9.32 -14.88 -9.25
N ARG A 6 -9.58 -16.19 -9.13
CA ARG A 6 -10.23 -16.74 -7.94
C ARG A 6 -9.37 -16.52 -6.72
N SER A 7 -9.96 -16.73 -5.54
CA SER A 7 -9.17 -16.76 -4.30
C SER A 7 -8.07 -17.82 -4.42
N VAL A 8 -6.86 -17.48 -3.99
CA VAL A 8 -5.73 -18.43 -3.95
C VAL A 8 -6.06 -19.66 -3.09
N LEU A 9 -7.00 -19.55 -2.14
CA LEU A 9 -7.50 -20.68 -1.37
C LEU A 9 -8.15 -21.76 -2.25
N VAL A 10 -8.93 -21.33 -3.25
CA VAL A 10 -9.61 -22.24 -4.18
C VAL A 10 -8.59 -22.95 -5.08
N ASP A 11 -7.58 -22.21 -5.55
CA ASP A 11 -6.58 -22.72 -6.48
C ASP A 11 -5.51 -23.60 -5.78
N SER A 12 -5.10 -23.23 -4.57
CA SER A 12 -4.10 -23.97 -3.78
C SER A 12 -4.66 -25.25 -3.13
N LYS A 13 -5.99 -25.32 -2.93
CA LYS A 13 -6.66 -26.40 -2.18
C LYS A 13 -6.17 -26.52 -0.73
N ALA A 14 -5.60 -25.46 -0.16
CA ALA A 14 -5.29 -25.42 1.26
C ALA A 14 -6.58 -25.50 2.08
N ASP A 15 -6.53 -26.17 3.23
CA ASP A 15 -7.67 -26.25 4.16
C ASP A 15 -7.93 -24.90 4.84
N ILE A 16 -6.85 -24.20 5.18
CA ILE A 16 -6.87 -22.88 5.81
C ILE A 16 -5.72 -22.01 5.28
N LEU A 17 -5.96 -20.72 5.10
CA LEU A 17 -4.94 -19.71 4.84
C LEU A 17 -4.89 -18.69 5.97
N LEU A 18 -3.69 -18.27 6.31
CA LEU A 18 -3.40 -17.22 7.28
C LEU A 18 -3.08 -15.92 6.53
N PHE A 19 -3.67 -14.80 6.93
CA PHE A 19 -3.44 -13.50 6.30
C PHE A 19 -3.20 -12.38 7.32
N GLY A 20 -2.56 -11.31 6.86
CA GLY A 20 -2.13 -10.21 7.71
C GLY A 20 -0.92 -10.56 8.57
N ASN A 21 -0.79 -9.90 9.73
CA ASN A 21 0.14 -10.29 10.79
C ASN A 21 -0.42 -11.52 11.53
N ALA A 22 -0.11 -12.70 11.00
CA ALA A 22 -0.75 -13.94 11.41
C ALA A 22 -0.01 -14.70 12.52
N GLU A 23 0.91 -14.07 13.27
CA GLU A 23 1.71 -14.73 14.30
C GLU A 23 0.83 -15.44 15.34
N ARG A 24 -0.17 -14.75 15.90
CA ARG A 24 -1.12 -15.34 16.87
C ARG A 24 -1.91 -16.50 16.27
N ALA A 25 -2.42 -16.32 15.05
CA ALA A 25 -3.23 -17.32 14.37
C ALA A 25 -2.41 -18.56 14.01
N LEU A 26 -1.14 -18.39 13.61
CA LEU A 26 -0.21 -19.47 13.34
C LEU A 26 0.08 -20.29 14.60
N VAL A 27 0.39 -19.62 15.72
CA VAL A 27 0.67 -20.28 17.00
C VAL A 27 -0.56 -21.03 17.49
N GLU A 28 -1.73 -20.41 17.51
CA GLU A 28 -2.98 -21.03 17.97
C GLU A 28 -3.38 -22.23 17.09
N LEU A 29 -3.34 -22.07 15.76
CA LEU A 29 -3.61 -23.17 14.82
C LEU A 29 -2.68 -24.35 15.09
N THR A 30 -1.37 -24.10 15.25
CA THR A 30 -0.39 -25.16 15.49
C THR A 30 -0.65 -25.88 16.81
N HIS A 31 -0.99 -25.16 17.88
CA HIS A 31 -1.33 -25.78 19.16
C HIS A 31 -2.63 -26.59 19.11
N ARG A 32 -3.66 -26.11 18.41
CA ARG A 32 -4.92 -26.86 18.22
C ARG A 32 -4.70 -28.15 17.45
N LEU A 33 -3.94 -28.09 16.35
CA LEU A 33 -3.55 -29.28 15.57
C LEU A 33 -2.75 -30.27 16.43
N ALA A 34 -1.80 -29.78 17.23
CA ALA A 34 -1.03 -30.63 18.15
C ALA A 34 -1.89 -31.30 19.24
N ARG A 35 -3.04 -30.71 19.60
CA ARG A 35 -4.04 -31.29 20.50
C ARG A 35 -4.99 -32.28 19.80
N GLY A 36 -4.85 -32.48 18.50
CA GLY A 36 -5.69 -33.39 17.72
C GLY A 36 -7.03 -32.78 17.28
N GLU A 37 -7.20 -31.46 17.38
CA GLU A 37 -8.38 -30.78 16.81
C GLU A 37 -8.32 -30.85 15.28
N PRO A 38 -9.33 -31.43 14.60
CA PRO A 38 -9.35 -31.49 13.13
C PRO A 38 -9.36 -30.09 12.52
N ILE A 39 -8.57 -29.89 11.47
CA ILE A 39 -8.39 -28.56 10.87
C ILE A 39 -9.71 -27.96 10.35
N GLU A 40 -10.65 -28.81 9.94
CA GLU A 40 -11.97 -28.43 9.44
C GLU A 40 -12.89 -27.85 10.54
N GLN A 41 -12.58 -28.10 11.81
CA GLN A 41 -13.33 -27.57 12.95
C GLN A 41 -12.80 -26.19 13.40
N ILE A 42 -11.57 -25.84 13.01
CA ILE A 42 -10.91 -24.59 13.38
C ILE A 42 -11.40 -23.46 12.48
N THR A 43 -12.55 -22.88 12.82
CA THR A 43 -13.25 -21.89 12.00
C THR A 43 -13.37 -20.51 12.65
N ASP A 44 -12.87 -20.34 13.87
CA ASP A 44 -13.03 -19.17 14.73
C ASP A 44 -11.76 -18.28 14.83
N LEU A 45 -10.65 -18.68 14.19
CA LEU A 45 -9.38 -17.95 14.29
C LEU A 45 -9.38 -16.67 13.44
N ARG A 46 -9.14 -15.52 14.07
CA ARG A 46 -8.96 -14.24 13.35
C ARG A 46 -7.76 -14.30 12.41
N GLY A 47 -7.84 -13.61 11.28
CA GLY A 47 -6.78 -13.62 10.26
C GLY A 47 -6.70 -14.93 9.48
N THR A 48 -7.78 -15.72 9.44
CA THR A 48 -7.84 -16.96 8.65
C THR A 48 -8.91 -16.92 7.56
N ALA A 49 -8.67 -17.71 6.52
CA ALA A 49 -9.60 -17.95 5.43
C ALA A 49 -9.75 -19.45 5.18
N PHE A 50 -10.98 -19.93 5.01
CA PHE A 50 -11.27 -21.35 4.75
C PHE A 50 -12.49 -21.49 3.81
N LEU A 51 -12.66 -22.68 3.24
CA LEU A 51 -13.78 -22.99 2.34
C LEU A 51 -14.90 -23.67 3.12
N ARG A 52 -16.14 -23.36 2.74
CA ARG A 52 -17.34 -24.03 3.25
C ARG A 52 -18.34 -24.27 2.13
N ARG A 53 -19.31 -25.16 2.36
CA ARG A 53 -20.41 -25.36 1.41
C ARG A 53 -21.24 -24.08 1.30
N HIS A 54 -21.66 -23.71 0.10
CA HIS A 54 -22.52 -22.54 -0.11
C HIS A 54 -23.87 -22.67 0.64
N GLY A 55 -24.41 -21.55 1.14
CA GLY A 55 -25.61 -21.53 2.01
C GLY A 55 -25.35 -22.02 3.44
N SER A 56 -24.09 -22.32 3.72
CA SER A 56 -23.46 -22.89 4.90
C SER A 56 -23.69 -22.39 6.31
N LEU A 57 -24.37 -21.27 6.57
CA LEU A 57 -24.04 -20.40 7.72
C LEU A 57 -23.95 -21.12 9.09
N PRO A 58 -22.94 -20.83 9.94
CA PRO A 58 -22.82 -21.49 11.23
C PRO A 58 -24.01 -21.10 12.12
N PRO A 59 -24.44 -21.97 13.06
CA PRO A 59 -25.55 -21.66 13.96
C PRO A 59 -25.33 -20.34 14.71
N GLY A 60 -26.36 -19.50 14.76
CA GLY A 60 -26.32 -18.21 15.46
C GLY A 60 -25.61 -17.08 14.70
N TRP A 61 -25.16 -17.29 13.46
CA TRP A 61 -24.64 -16.22 12.60
C TRP A 61 -25.74 -15.54 11.80
N SER A 62 -25.61 -14.23 11.64
CA SER A 62 -26.42 -13.42 10.74
C SER A 62 -25.63 -13.04 9.48
N GLU A 63 -26.30 -12.93 8.35
CA GLU A 63 -25.69 -12.50 7.09
C GLU A 63 -26.22 -11.13 6.68
N ILE A 64 -25.32 -10.21 6.38
CA ILE A 64 -25.63 -8.94 5.70
C ILE A 64 -25.33 -9.14 4.23
N ASP A 65 -26.35 -9.00 3.38
CA ASP A 65 -26.18 -9.14 1.95
C ASP A 65 -25.62 -7.84 1.33
N SER A 66 -24.42 -7.93 0.76
CA SER A 66 -23.79 -6.86 -0.03
C SER A 66 -23.49 -7.32 -1.46
N SER A 67 -24.18 -8.36 -1.94
CA SER A 67 -24.04 -8.91 -3.29
C SER A 67 -24.54 -7.95 -4.37
N LEU A 68 -25.49 -7.07 -4.02
CA LEU A 68 -26.08 -6.08 -4.91
C LEU A 68 -25.66 -4.66 -4.53
N LEU A 69 -25.75 -3.75 -5.51
CA LEU A 69 -25.58 -2.32 -5.26
C LEU A 69 -26.81 -1.80 -4.52
N ASP A 70 -26.58 -1.03 -3.45
CA ASP A 70 -27.67 -0.34 -2.77
C ASP A 70 -28.49 0.51 -3.77
N ALA A 71 -29.76 0.19 -3.95
CA ALA A 71 -30.69 1.10 -4.61
C ALA A 71 -30.99 2.28 -3.68
N PRO A 72 -31.05 3.53 -4.16
CA PRO A 72 -31.62 4.62 -3.36
C PRO A 72 -33.07 4.26 -3.03
N GLY A 73 -33.33 3.96 -1.75
CA GLY A 73 -34.66 3.65 -1.27
C GLY A 73 -35.56 4.88 -1.33
N ARG A 74 -36.87 4.66 -1.41
CA ARG A 74 -37.88 5.71 -1.20
C ARG A 74 -37.71 6.16 0.25
N ILE A 75 -37.46 7.46 0.48
CA ILE A 75 -37.54 8.02 1.83
C ILE A 75 -39.00 7.84 2.24
N GLU A 76 -39.24 7.03 3.27
CA GLU A 76 -40.58 6.95 3.85
C GLU A 76 -40.94 8.37 4.30
N PRO A 77 -42.11 8.91 3.87
CA PRO A 77 -42.53 10.22 4.31
C PRO A 77 -42.56 10.20 5.84
N PRO A 78 -42.14 11.29 6.51
CA PRO A 78 -42.24 11.38 7.97
C PRO A 78 -43.65 11.01 8.39
N VAL A 79 -43.78 10.04 9.30
CA VAL A 79 -45.07 9.70 9.89
C VAL A 79 -45.54 10.93 10.65
N ASP A 80 -46.62 11.56 10.19
CA ASP A 80 -47.22 12.69 10.89
C ASP A 80 -47.76 12.19 12.25
N PRO A 81 -47.22 12.69 13.38
CA PRO A 81 -47.64 12.26 14.72
C PRO A 81 -49.11 12.60 15.04
N TYR A 82 -49.75 13.45 14.23
CA TYR A 82 -51.12 13.96 14.45
C TYR A 82 -52.11 13.49 13.39
N ALA A 83 -51.71 12.57 12.49
CA ALA A 83 -52.63 11.98 11.53
C ALA A 83 -53.68 11.11 12.26
N MET A 84 -54.88 11.66 12.44
CA MET A 84 -56.07 10.95 12.90
C MET A 84 -56.54 9.99 11.79
N THR A 85 -56.02 8.77 11.76
CA THR A 85 -56.61 7.70 10.93
C THR A 85 -58.00 7.35 11.48
N PRO A 86 -59.08 7.43 10.67
CA PRO A 86 -60.37 6.95 11.10
C PRO A 86 -60.30 5.42 11.31
N VAL A 87 -60.66 4.99 12.51
CA VAL A 87 -60.81 3.58 12.86
C VAL A 87 -62.13 3.11 12.24
N GLY A 88 -62.07 2.34 11.16
CA GLY A 88 -63.26 1.74 10.59
C GLY A 88 -63.06 1.24 9.16
N GLY A 89 -62.81 -0.06 9.01
CA GLY A 89 -62.81 -0.75 7.72
C GLY A 89 -62.30 -2.18 7.88
N GLU A 90 -63.23 -3.13 7.99
CA GLU A 90 -62.94 -4.56 7.98
C GLU A 90 -62.17 -4.97 6.72
N PRO A 91 -61.24 -5.95 6.79
CA PRO A 91 -60.53 -6.40 5.61
C PRO A 91 -61.44 -7.26 4.74
N ALA A 92 -61.77 -6.76 3.54
CA ALA A 92 -62.38 -7.54 2.49
C ALA A 92 -61.41 -8.65 2.04
N CYS A 93 -61.81 -9.91 2.24
CA CYS A 93 -61.10 -11.08 1.73
C CYS A 93 -61.31 -11.17 0.21
N ALA A 94 -60.29 -10.80 -0.58
CA ALA A 94 -60.24 -11.08 -2.00
C ALA A 94 -59.44 -12.37 -2.25
N SER A 95 -60.14 -13.42 -2.71
CA SER A 95 -59.57 -14.68 -3.18
C SER A 95 -58.93 -14.51 -4.56
N GLY A 96 -57.61 -14.73 -4.65
CA GLY A 96 -56.86 -14.76 -5.92
C GLY A 96 -55.72 -15.81 -5.86
N GLU A 97 -55.52 -16.48 -6.99
CA GLU A 97 -54.67 -17.66 -7.25
C GLU A 97 -53.21 -17.60 -6.74
N PRO A 98 -52.54 -18.75 -6.51
CA PRO A 98 -51.22 -18.80 -5.89
C PRO A 98 -50.15 -18.25 -6.84
N ALA A 99 -49.80 -16.99 -6.66
CA ALA A 99 -48.57 -16.43 -7.21
C ALA A 99 -47.37 -17.24 -6.71
N THR A 100 -46.44 -17.54 -7.62
CA THR A 100 -45.15 -18.15 -7.30
C THR A 100 -44.55 -17.49 -6.07
N ALA A 101 -44.23 -18.28 -5.05
CA ALA A 101 -43.72 -17.78 -3.78
C ALA A 101 -42.44 -16.99 -4.01
N GLN A 102 -42.55 -15.66 -4.14
CA GLN A 102 -41.44 -14.77 -3.94
C GLN A 102 -41.06 -14.94 -2.47
N VAL A 103 -39.88 -15.53 -2.23
CA VAL A 103 -39.28 -15.54 -0.91
C VAL A 103 -38.91 -14.10 -0.58
N ILE A 104 -39.87 -13.35 -0.04
CA ILE A 104 -39.64 -12.03 0.53
C ILE A 104 -38.89 -12.25 1.83
N ARG A 105 -37.56 -12.10 1.80
CA ARG A 105 -36.75 -12.02 3.01
C ARG A 105 -37.04 -10.70 3.69
N PHE A 106 -37.87 -10.73 4.73
CA PHE A 106 -38.02 -9.61 5.64
C PHE A 106 -36.69 -9.39 6.37
N GLU A 107 -35.98 -8.30 6.07
CA GLU A 107 -34.91 -7.83 6.94
C GLU A 107 -35.56 -7.22 8.19
N PRO A 108 -35.35 -7.78 9.39
CA PRO A 108 -35.86 -7.17 10.60
C PRO A 108 -35.21 -5.79 10.74
N GLY A 109 -36.03 -4.73 10.81
CA GLY A 109 -35.55 -3.36 10.96
C GLY A 109 -34.49 -3.26 12.06
N LYS A 110 -33.27 -2.84 11.67
CA LYS A 110 -32.10 -2.48 12.50
C LYS A 110 -32.10 -3.05 13.93
N ARG A 111 -32.28 -4.36 14.12
CA ARG A 111 -31.74 -5.02 15.31
C ARG A 111 -30.23 -4.80 15.24
N ARG A 112 -29.63 -4.31 16.32
CA ARG A 112 -28.17 -4.11 16.39
C ARG A 112 -27.52 -5.49 16.34
N LEU A 113 -27.28 -6.00 15.14
CA LEU A 113 -26.69 -7.31 14.91
C LEU A 113 -25.34 -7.36 15.62
N ASP A 114 -25.11 -8.47 16.33
CA ASP A 114 -23.81 -8.73 16.96
C ASP A 114 -22.75 -8.86 15.88
N ARG A 115 -21.74 -8.00 15.92
CA ARG A 115 -20.71 -7.91 14.88
C ARG A 115 -19.85 -9.17 14.83
N ASP A 116 -19.62 -9.79 15.98
CA ASP A 116 -18.79 -10.99 16.10
C ASP A 116 -19.48 -12.23 15.51
N ARG A 117 -20.80 -12.17 15.35
CA ARG A 117 -21.64 -13.20 14.73
C ARG A 117 -22.34 -12.72 13.46
N THR A 118 -21.78 -11.70 12.81
CA THR A 118 -22.30 -11.21 11.53
C THR A 118 -21.26 -11.38 10.45
N VAL A 119 -21.66 -11.96 9.33
CA VAL A 119 -20.85 -12.06 8.11
C VAL A 119 -21.42 -11.14 7.02
N VAL A 120 -20.56 -10.50 6.24
CA VAL A 120 -20.96 -9.71 5.07
C VAL A 120 -20.74 -10.52 3.81
N ARG A 121 -21.80 -10.75 3.03
CA ARG A 121 -21.73 -11.42 1.74
C ARG A 121 -21.27 -10.44 0.67
N LEU A 122 -20.10 -10.70 0.09
CA LEU A 122 -19.59 -9.99 -1.08
C LEU A 122 -20.25 -10.52 -2.35
N PRO A 123 -20.30 -9.72 -3.44
CA PRO A 123 -20.74 -10.22 -4.74
C PRO A 123 -19.90 -11.42 -5.19
N ASP A 124 -20.58 -12.41 -5.78
CA ASP A 124 -20.00 -13.68 -6.20
C ASP A 124 -18.81 -13.49 -7.14
N PHE A 125 -17.83 -14.39 -7.08
CA PHE A 125 -16.64 -14.34 -7.93
C PHE A 125 -17.01 -14.28 -9.43
N GLU A 126 -17.94 -15.13 -9.87
CA GLU A 126 -18.34 -15.19 -11.28
C GLU A 126 -19.04 -13.90 -11.73
N VAL A 127 -19.65 -13.15 -10.81
CA VAL A 127 -20.26 -11.85 -11.09
C VAL A 127 -19.20 -10.75 -11.16
N VAL A 128 -18.32 -10.63 -10.15
CA VAL A 128 -17.28 -9.57 -10.14
C VAL A 128 -16.22 -9.75 -11.22
N LYS A 129 -16.09 -10.96 -11.76
CA LYS A 129 -15.25 -11.24 -12.92
C LYS A 129 -15.76 -10.56 -14.20
N GLU A 130 -17.08 -10.39 -14.33
CA GLU A 130 -17.73 -9.85 -15.53
C GLU A 130 -18.27 -8.42 -15.32
N ASP A 131 -18.64 -8.03 -14.09
CA ASP A 131 -19.15 -6.68 -13.75
C ASP A 131 -18.10 -5.87 -12.96
N ALA A 132 -17.50 -4.91 -13.65
CA ALA A 132 -16.53 -3.97 -13.11
C ALA A 132 -17.07 -3.12 -11.94
N VAL A 133 -18.35 -2.75 -11.95
CA VAL A 133 -18.96 -1.92 -10.91
C VAL A 133 -19.11 -2.74 -9.63
N LEU A 134 -19.56 -3.99 -9.75
CA LEU A 134 -19.66 -4.91 -8.61
C LEU A 134 -18.27 -5.31 -8.08
N TYR A 135 -17.25 -5.38 -8.93
CA TYR A 135 -15.86 -5.52 -8.47
C TYR A 135 -15.42 -4.35 -7.58
N ALA A 136 -15.69 -3.11 -8.00
CA ALA A 136 -15.37 -1.92 -7.20
C ALA A 136 -16.15 -1.87 -5.88
N HIS A 137 -17.42 -2.28 -5.91
CA HIS A 137 -18.26 -2.40 -4.71
C HIS A 137 -17.71 -3.47 -3.74
N ALA A 138 -17.38 -4.66 -4.24
CA ALA A 138 -16.76 -5.72 -3.45
C ALA A 138 -15.45 -5.25 -2.79
N SER A 139 -14.60 -4.57 -3.56
CA SER A 139 -13.37 -3.96 -3.05
C SER A 139 -13.68 -2.96 -1.93
N ARG A 140 -14.65 -2.06 -2.11
CA ARG A 140 -15.02 -1.09 -1.08
C ARG A 140 -15.48 -1.78 0.21
N THR A 141 -16.36 -2.77 0.10
CA THR A 141 -16.87 -3.51 1.25
C THR A 141 -15.74 -4.22 2.00
N LEU A 142 -14.80 -4.85 1.27
CA LEU A 142 -13.61 -5.46 1.87
C LEU A 142 -12.77 -4.45 2.68
N HIS A 143 -12.48 -3.27 2.11
CA HIS A 143 -11.66 -2.27 2.80
C HIS A 143 -12.36 -1.63 4.01
N LEU A 144 -13.69 -1.61 4.05
CA LEU A 144 -14.46 -1.16 5.22
C LEU A 144 -14.37 -2.13 6.40
N GLU A 145 -14.06 -3.40 6.15
CA GLU A 145 -13.88 -4.44 7.17
C GLU A 145 -12.39 -4.70 7.47
N SER A 146 -11.51 -3.72 7.21
CA SER A 146 -10.07 -3.79 7.49
C SER A 146 -9.68 -3.44 8.93
N ASN A 147 -10.55 -2.74 9.69
CA ASN A 147 -10.24 -2.36 11.07
C ASN A 147 -10.55 -3.52 12.04
N PRO A 148 -9.54 -4.13 12.68
CA PRO A 148 -9.77 -5.29 13.55
C PRO A 148 -10.72 -5.02 14.72
N GLY A 149 -10.84 -3.77 15.20
CA GLY A 149 -11.74 -3.41 16.30
C GLY A 149 -13.24 -3.40 15.95
N ASN A 150 -13.60 -3.37 14.67
CA ASN A 150 -15.01 -3.44 14.24
C ASN A 150 -15.25 -4.29 12.99
N ALA A 151 -14.24 -4.94 12.44
CA ALA A 151 -14.38 -5.77 11.27
C ALA A 151 -15.33 -6.95 11.51
N ARG A 152 -16.17 -7.21 10.53
CA ARG A 152 -16.99 -8.43 10.44
C ARG A 152 -16.27 -9.50 9.62
N ALA A 153 -16.72 -10.74 9.74
CA ALA A 153 -16.33 -11.76 8.78
C ALA A 153 -16.86 -11.38 7.38
N LEU A 154 -16.16 -11.81 6.33
CA LEU A 154 -16.61 -11.67 4.95
C LEU A 154 -16.83 -13.05 4.35
N VAL A 155 -17.80 -13.18 3.45
CA VAL A 155 -18.00 -14.39 2.67
C VAL A 155 -18.17 -14.06 1.20
N GLN A 156 -17.53 -14.81 0.31
CA GLN A 156 -17.70 -14.68 -1.13
C GLN A 156 -17.92 -16.05 -1.75
N ARG A 157 -18.92 -16.18 -2.62
CA ARG A 157 -19.16 -17.43 -3.35
C ARG A 157 -18.19 -17.60 -4.51
N HIS A 158 -17.61 -18.81 -4.63
CA HIS A 158 -16.76 -19.27 -5.73
C HIS A 158 -17.29 -20.62 -6.22
N GLY A 159 -18.20 -20.61 -7.21
CA GLY A 159 -18.85 -21.82 -7.71
C GLY A 159 -19.89 -22.38 -6.73
N ASP A 160 -19.65 -23.58 -6.21
CA ASP A 160 -20.50 -24.30 -5.25
C ASP A 160 -20.05 -24.12 -3.78
N ARG A 161 -18.93 -23.40 -3.56
CA ARG A 161 -18.33 -23.16 -2.25
C ARG A 161 -18.28 -21.68 -1.92
N ASP A 162 -18.30 -21.38 -0.63
CA ASP A 162 -18.11 -20.04 -0.08
C ASP A 162 -16.68 -19.95 0.49
N VAL A 163 -15.94 -18.92 0.08
CA VAL A 163 -14.69 -18.49 0.73
C VAL A 163 -15.06 -17.64 1.93
N TRP A 164 -14.80 -18.15 3.13
CA TRP A 164 -14.99 -17.43 4.37
C TRP A 164 -13.70 -16.74 4.79
N LEU A 165 -13.78 -15.47 5.17
CA LEU A 165 -12.69 -14.67 5.70
C LEU A 165 -13.07 -14.24 7.12
N ASN A 166 -12.35 -14.75 8.12
CA ASN A 166 -12.50 -14.27 9.49
C ASN A 166 -12.01 -12.82 9.61
N PRO A 167 -12.47 -12.07 10.63
CA PRO A 167 -11.99 -10.71 10.86
C PRO A 167 -10.45 -10.64 10.94
N PRO A 168 -9.81 -9.52 10.54
CA PRO A 168 -8.36 -9.34 10.61
C PRO A 168 -7.81 -9.60 12.02
N PRO A 169 -6.54 -10.04 12.12
CA PRO A 169 -5.91 -10.31 13.41
C PRO A 169 -5.86 -9.03 14.26
N ILE A 170 -5.99 -9.20 15.58
CA ILE A 170 -5.75 -8.12 16.52
C ILE A 170 -4.25 -7.81 16.50
N PRO A 171 -3.82 -6.53 16.38
CA PRO A 171 -2.42 -6.16 16.40
C PRO A 171 -1.68 -6.71 17.63
N LEU A 172 -0.39 -7.00 17.46
CA LEU A 172 0.46 -7.46 18.55
C LEU A 172 0.68 -6.35 19.58
N SER A 173 0.79 -6.74 20.85
CA SER A 173 1.27 -5.85 21.91
C SER A 173 2.75 -5.53 21.72
N THR A 174 3.26 -4.54 22.46
CA THR A 174 4.68 -4.20 22.41
C THR A 174 5.55 -5.36 22.90
N GLU A 175 5.10 -6.08 23.93
CA GLU A 175 5.80 -7.23 24.49
C GLU A 175 5.86 -8.40 23.49
N GLU A 176 4.75 -8.66 22.78
CA GLU A 176 4.73 -9.67 21.71
C GLU A 176 5.60 -9.26 20.52
N MET A 177 5.57 -7.99 20.13
CA MET A 177 6.46 -7.45 19.09
C MET A 177 7.92 -7.64 19.49
N ASP A 178 8.29 -7.28 20.72
CA ASP A 178 9.64 -7.46 21.23
C ASP A 178 10.04 -8.92 21.21
N TYR A 179 9.16 -9.83 21.66
CA TYR A 179 9.40 -11.27 21.62
C TYR A 179 9.71 -11.76 20.20
N VAL A 180 8.91 -11.37 19.21
CA VAL A 180 9.12 -11.77 17.80
C VAL A 180 10.47 -11.27 17.28
N PHE A 181 10.84 -10.03 17.57
CA PHE A 181 12.10 -9.45 17.08
C PHE A 181 13.35 -9.90 17.87
N ASP A 182 13.18 -10.33 19.13
CA ASP A 182 14.28 -10.83 19.98
C ASP A 182 14.57 -12.33 19.80
N LEU A 183 13.79 -13.05 18.96
CA LEU A 183 14.11 -14.42 18.56
C LEU A 183 15.56 -14.54 18.03
N PRO A 184 16.22 -15.70 18.21
CA PRO A 184 17.64 -15.89 17.93
C PRO A 184 17.93 -16.01 16.42
N TYR A 185 17.64 -14.96 15.66
CA TYR A 185 17.92 -14.88 14.24
C TYR A 185 19.43 -14.86 13.97
N ALA A 186 19.88 -15.63 12.98
CA ALA A 186 21.29 -15.66 12.58
C ALA A 186 21.81 -14.33 12.01
N ARG A 187 20.92 -13.44 11.52
CA ARG A 187 21.24 -12.13 10.89
C ARG A 187 22.22 -12.19 9.70
N VAL A 188 22.44 -13.38 9.18
CA VAL A 188 23.22 -13.66 7.97
C VAL A 188 22.42 -14.58 7.04
N PRO A 189 22.72 -14.61 5.73
CA PRO A 189 22.08 -15.53 4.81
C PRO A 189 22.25 -16.99 5.22
N HIS A 190 21.28 -17.81 4.84
CA HIS A 190 21.35 -19.26 5.08
C HIS A 190 22.61 -19.84 4.39
N PRO A 191 23.37 -20.76 5.04
CA PRO A 191 24.62 -21.29 4.48
C PRO A 191 24.50 -21.92 3.08
N VAL A 192 23.31 -22.39 2.71
CA VAL A 192 23.02 -22.93 1.35
C VAL A 192 23.36 -21.96 0.22
N TYR A 193 23.37 -20.65 0.49
CA TYR A 193 23.70 -19.64 -0.52
C TYR A 193 25.21 -19.50 -0.77
N GLY A 194 26.08 -20.05 0.08
CA GLY A 194 27.54 -19.92 -0.04
C GLY A 194 27.97 -18.46 -0.23
N ASP A 195 28.78 -18.21 -1.26
CA ASP A 195 29.28 -16.87 -1.62
C ASP A 195 28.33 -16.08 -2.54
N ALA A 196 27.09 -16.53 -2.73
CA ALA A 196 26.14 -15.85 -3.58
C ALA A 196 25.83 -14.45 -3.04
N LYS A 197 25.99 -13.45 -3.89
CA LYS A 197 25.58 -12.07 -3.58
C LYS A 197 24.06 -11.98 -3.54
N ILE A 198 23.50 -11.66 -2.38
CA ILE A 198 22.05 -11.48 -2.20
C ILE A 198 21.74 -9.98 -2.07
N PRO A 199 21.25 -9.30 -3.14
CA PRO A 199 21.02 -7.86 -3.12
C PRO A 199 20.07 -7.39 -2.01
N ALA A 200 19.07 -8.21 -1.68
CA ALA A 200 18.13 -7.90 -0.60
C ALA A 200 18.82 -7.88 0.77
N TYR A 201 19.72 -8.83 1.04
CA TYR A 201 20.49 -8.89 2.29
C TYR A 201 21.41 -7.68 2.43
N GLU A 202 22.13 -7.30 1.37
CA GLU A 202 23.01 -6.12 1.39
C GLU A 202 22.26 -4.84 1.75
N MET A 203 21.00 -4.72 1.31
CA MET A 203 20.15 -3.58 1.61
C MET A 203 19.70 -3.54 3.07
N ILE A 204 19.34 -4.68 3.66
CA ILE A 204 18.61 -4.73 4.94
C ILE A 204 19.46 -5.11 6.15
N ARG A 205 20.66 -5.68 5.96
CA ARG A 205 21.47 -6.25 7.06
C ARG A 205 21.85 -5.27 8.18
N PHE A 206 21.82 -3.96 7.90
CA PHE A 206 22.09 -2.90 8.88
C PHE A 206 20.89 -1.96 9.11
N SER A 207 19.68 -2.43 8.78
CA SER A 207 18.42 -1.75 9.01
C SER A 207 17.69 -2.37 10.19
N VAL A 208 17.12 -1.52 11.05
CA VAL A 208 16.35 -1.94 12.22
C VAL A 208 14.93 -1.41 12.10
N ASN A 209 13.97 -2.33 12.17
CA ASN A 209 12.54 -1.99 12.11
C ASN A 209 12.01 -1.67 13.51
N ILE A 210 11.44 -0.49 13.72
CA ILE A 210 10.94 -0.01 15.03
C ILE A 210 9.43 -0.23 15.23
N MET A 211 8.67 -0.44 14.15
CA MET A 211 7.21 -0.60 14.19
C MET A 211 6.61 -1.16 12.90
N ARG A 212 5.43 -1.75 13.00
CA ARG A 212 4.62 -2.23 11.85
C ARG A 212 3.30 -1.46 11.75
N GLY A 213 2.70 -1.51 10.57
CA GLY A 213 1.41 -0.90 10.26
C GLY A 213 1.53 0.52 9.70
N CYS A 214 0.46 0.98 9.06
CA CYS A 214 0.40 2.33 8.49
C CYS A 214 -1.04 2.83 8.40
N PHE A 215 -1.36 3.92 9.11
CA PHE A 215 -2.67 4.60 8.99
C PHE A 215 -2.75 5.59 7.82
N GLY A 216 -1.73 5.59 6.95
CA GLY A 216 -1.59 6.54 5.86
C GLY A 216 -2.68 6.45 4.80
N GLY A 217 -3.21 5.24 4.57
CA GLY A 217 -4.34 4.99 3.66
C GLY A 217 -4.06 5.25 2.18
N CYS A 218 -2.80 5.23 1.74
CA CYS A 218 -2.45 5.46 0.34
C CYS A 218 -3.02 4.32 -0.53
N THR A 219 -3.84 4.66 -1.52
CA THR A 219 -4.66 3.65 -2.25
C THR A 219 -3.86 2.66 -3.09
N PHE A 220 -2.63 3.01 -3.46
CA PHE A 220 -1.71 2.17 -4.23
C PHE A 220 -0.81 1.28 -3.35
N CYS A 221 -0.84 1.50 -2.04
CA CYS A 221 -0.04 0.77 -1.06
C CYS A 221 -0.88 -0.33 -0.42
N SER A 222 -0.30 -1.52 -0.24
CA SER A 222 -0.96 -2.67 0.39
C SER A 222 -0.54 -2.90 1.84
N ILE A 223 0.19 -1.96 2.46
CA ILE A 223 0.65 -2.09 3.85
C ILE A 223 -0.52 -2.16 4.82
N THR A 224 -1.60 -1.40 4.58
CA THR A 224 -2.78 -1.38 5.45
C THR A 224 -3.44 -2.76 5.50
N GLU A 225 -3.52 -3.45 4.37
CA GLU A 225 -4.12 -4.78 4.23
C GLU A 225 -3.19 -5.89 4.73
N HIS A 226 -1.87 -5.68 4.65
CA HIS A 226 -0.86 -6.66 5.05
C HIS A 226 -0.47 -6.56 6.53
N GLU A 227 -0.08 -5.38 7.01
CA GLU A 227 0.39 -5.17 8.39
C GLU A 227 -0.70 -4.57 9.31
N GLY A 228 -1.81 -4.12 8.73
CA GLY A 228 -2.86 -3.41 9.45
C GLY A 228 -2.67 -1.89 9.47
N ARG A 229 -3.76 -1.19 9.79
CA ARG A 229 -3.76 0.28 9.92
C ARG A 229 -3.22 0.79 11.26
N ILE A 230 -3.25 -0.06 12.29
CA ILE A 230 -2.88 0.30 13.66
C ILE A 230 -1.37 0.11 13.81
N ILE A 231 -0.70 1.11 14.38
CA ILE A 231 0.74 1.06 14.58
C ILE A 231 1.07 0.09 15.73
N GLN A 232 1.88 -0.93 15.42
CA GLN A 232 2.43 -1.89 16.36
C GLN A 232 3.87 -1.50 16.68
N ASN A 233 4.12 -1.06 17.91
CA ASN A 233 5.40 -0.50 18.31
C ASN A 233 6.24 -1.52 19.06
N ARG A 234 7.53 -1.58 18.76
CA ARG A 234 8.51 -2.22 19.63
C ARG A 234 8.86 -1.30 20.80
N SER A 235 9.38 -1.88 21.87
CA SER A 235 9.94 -1.07 22.95
C SER A 235 11.27 -0.46 22.51
N GLU A 236 11.60 0.66 23.14
CA GLU A 236 12.89 1.30 22.94
C GLU A 236 14.04 0.35 23.30
N ASP A 237 13.89 -0.41 24.38
CA ASP A 237 14.92 -1.35 24.83
C ASP A 237 15.13 -2.51 23.84
N SER A 238 14.07 -3.06 23.24
CA SER A 238 14.20 -4.08 22.19
C SER A 238 14.96 -3.56 20.98
N ILE A 239 14.62 -2.34 20.54
CA ILE A 239 15.30 -1.70 19.40
C ILE A 239 16.79 -1.48 19.71
N ILE A 240 17.10 -1.00 20.91
CA ILE A 240 18.48 -0.75 21.34
C ILE A 240 19.28 -2.06 21.42
N ARG A 241 18.74 -3.11 22.04
CA ARG A 241 19.37 -4.44 22.10
C ARG A 241 19.64 -5.00 20.71
N GLU A 242 18.72 -4.80 19.76
CA GLU A 242 18.93 -5.20 18.37
C GLU A 242 20.08 -4.43 17.71
N ILE A 243 20.16 -3.11 17.90
CA ILE A 243 21.28 -2.31 17.37
C ILE A 243 22.62 -2.78 17.97
N GLU A 244 22.64 -3.17 19.25
CA GLU A 244 23.82 -3.74 19.90
C GLU A 244 24.21 -5.09 19.29
N LYS A 245 23.27 -6.03 19.14
CA LYS A 245 23.50 -7.34 18.48
C LYS A 245 23.94 -7.18 17.03
N MET A 246 23.43 -6.19 16.32
CA MET A 246 23.78 -5.90 14.92
C MET A 246 25.29 -5.58 14.74
N ARG A 247 25.98 -5.17 15.80
CA ARG A 247 27.44 -4.95 15.77
C ARG A 247 28.24 -6.21 15.48
N GLU A 248 27.68 -7.38 15.77
CA GLU A 248 28.30 -8.68 15.55
C GLU A 248 28.11 -9.15 14.09
N VAL A 249 27.24 -8.49 13.33
CA VAL A 249 27.00 -8.83 11.92
C VAL A 249 28.22 -8.44 11.08
N PRO A 250 28.77 -9.37 10.27
CA PRO A 250 29.94 -9.09 9.44
C PRO A 250 29.79 -7.85 8.55
N GLY A 251 30.82 -6.99 8.58
CA GLY A 251 30.87 -5.76 7.78
C GLY A 251 30.19 -4.54 8.41
N PHE A 252 29.79 -4.60 9.69
CA PHE A 252 29.26 -3.43 10.39
C PHE A 252 30.35 -2.37 10.61
N THR A 253 30.11 -1.15 10.13
CA THR A 253 31.10 -0.05 10.16
C THR A 253 30.82 1.00 11.24
N GLY A 254 29.79 0.76 12.07
CA GLY A 254 29.22 1.75 12.98
C GLY A 254 28.09 2.58 12.35
N VAL A 255 27.65 2.27 11.12
CA VAL A 255 26.55 2.97 10.46
C VAL A 255 25.31 2.10 10.41
N VAL A 256 24.24 2.55 11.07
CA VAL A 256 22.90 1.99 10.90
C VAL A 256 22.31 2.58 9.63
N SER A 257 21.98 1.73 8.65
CA SER A 257 21.53 2.17 7.32
C SER A 257 20.11 2.69 7.31
N ASP A 258 19.27 2.20 8.23
CA ASP A 258 17.93 2.70 8.47
C ASP A 258 17.45 2.35 9.88
N LEU A 259 16.80 3.29 10.56
CA LEU A 259 16.10 3.06 11.83
C LEU A 259 14.66 3.54 11.66
N GLY A 260 13.76 2.66 11.23
CA GLY A 260 12.46 3.07 10.72
C GLY A 260 11.47 1.93 10.61
N GLY A 261 10.54 2.03 9.68
CA GLY A 261 9.50 1.04 9.44
C GLY A 261 8.80 1.37 8.13
N PRO A 262 7.58 0.87 7.90
CA PRO A 262 6.79 1.22 6.71
C PRO A 262 6.69 2.74 6.48
N THR A 263 6.68 3.52 7.56
CA THR A 263 6.88 4.97 7.55
C THR A 263 7.66 5.40 8.79
N ALA A 264 8.87 5.94 8.63
CA ALA A 264 9.77 6.20 9.75
C ALA A 264 9.18 7.04 10.89
N ASN A 265 8.31 8.01 10.58
CA ASN A 265 7.79 8.98 11.54
C ASN A 265 6.43 8.65 12.15
N MET A 266 5.98 7.39 12.12
CA MET A 266 4.72 6.97 12.77
C MET A 266 4.93 6.22 14.10
N TYR A 267 6.17 6.03 14.55
CA TYR A 267 6.47 5.36 15.81
C TYR A 267 5.74 6.02 16.99
N ARG A 268 4.97 5.21 17.73
CA ARG A 268 4.10 5.58 18.85
C ARG A 268 2.98 6.59 18.53
N LEU A 269 2.70 6.85 17.27
CA LEU A 269 1.51 7.60 16.89
C LEU A 269 0.28 6.67 16.89
N ALA A 270 -0.75 7.09 17.60
CA ALA A 270 -2.01 6.36 17.73
C ALA A 270 -3.20 7.32 17.87
N CYS A 271 -4.41 6.79 17.79
CA CYS A 271 -5.60 7.57 18.15
C CYS A 271 -5.54 8.00 19.63
N LYS A 272 -6.09 9.17 19.94
CA LYS A 272 -6.21 9.72 21.31
C LYS A 272 -7.04 8.82 22.24
N SER A 273 -7.89 7.95 21.68
CA SER A 273 -8.72 7.02 22.44
C SER A 273 -8.81 5.66 21.74
N PRO A 274 -8.56 4.55 22.45
CA PRO A 274 -8.78 3.19 21.93
C PRO A 274 -10.23 2.93 21.50
N LYS A 275 -11.21 3.55 22.18
CA LYS A 275 -12.64 3.41 21.82
C LYS A 275 -12.95 4.02 20.45
N ILE A 276 -12.36 5.19 20.17
CA ILE A 276 -12.50 5.86 18.86
C ILE A 276 -11.82 5.02 17.78
N GLU A 277 -10.61 4.51 18.05
CA GLU A 277 -9.88 3.66 17.12
C GLU A 277 -10.66 2.40 16.76
N ALA A 278 -11.20 1.70 17.76
CA ALA A 278 -11.98 0.49 17.57
C ALA A 278 -13.26 0.73 16.75
N ALA A 279 -13.90 1.89 16.89
CA ALA A 279 -15.12 2.24 16.14
C ALA A 279 -14.85 2.84 14.74
N CYS A 280 -13.61 3.23 14.43
CA CYS A 280 -13.30 4.00 13.23
C CYS A 280 -13.45 3.19 11.93
N ARG A 281 -14.01 3.82 10.88
CA ARG A 281 -14.12 3.28 9.52
C ARG A 281 -13.50 4.17 8.43
N LYS A 282 -12.79 5.24 8.81
CA LYS A 282 -12.14 6.12 7.84
C LYS A 282 -10.98 5.40 7.14
N PRO A 283 -10.85 5.45 5.80
CA PRO A 283 -9.78 4.76 5.08
C PRO A 283 -8.37 5.36 5.35
N SER A 284 -8.28 6.62 5.78
CA SER A 284 -7.02 7.27 6.13
C SER A 284 -7.21 8.18 7.35
N CYS A 285 -6.16 8.31 8.17
CA CYS A 285 -6.12 9.26 9.29
C CYS A 285 -5.51 10.61 8.90
N VAL A 286 -5.02 10.76 7.67
CA VAL A 286 -4.16 11.86 7.22
C VAL A 286 -4.58 12.42 5.86
N TYR A 287 -5.81 12.11 5.44
CA TYR A 287 -6.43 12.63 4.23
C TYR A 287 -7.95 12.80 4.45
N PRO A 288 -8.59 13.89 3.96
CA PRO A 288 -7.99 15.03 3.25
C PRO A 288 -7.07 15.90 4.13
N ASP A 289 -7.32 15.89 5.43
CA ASP A 289 -6.48 16.51 6.45
C ASP A 289 -6.15 15.50 7.57
N ILE A 290 -5.21 15.89 8.44
CA ILE A 290 -4.87 15.10 9.64
C ILE A 290 -6.08 15.05 10.57
N CYS A 291 -6.50 13.85 10.93
CA CYS A 291 -7.63 13.63 11.81
C CYS A 291 -7.37 14.23 13.21
N GLU A 292 -8.34 14.98 13.73
CA GLU A 292 -8.26 15.59 15.06
C GLU A 292 -8.11 14.59 16.22
N ASN A 293 -8.51 13.34 15.99
CA ASN A 293 -8.40 12.24 16.95
C ASN A 293 -7.04 11.52 16.88
N LEU A 294 -6.14 11.91 15.98
CA LEU A 294 -4.81 11.32 15.84
C LEU A 294 -3.81 12.12 16.68
N ASN A 295 -2.98 11.43 17.48
CA ASN A 295 -1.82 12.08 18.09
C ASN A 295 -0.72 12.28 17.02
N THR A 296 -0.10 13.45 17.00
CA THR A 296 1.00 13.80 16.09
C THR A 296 2.30 14.16 16.82
N ASP A 297 2.38 13.84 18.11
CA ASP A 297 3.59 14.05 18.91
C ASP A 297 4.71 13.06 18.53
N HIS A 298 5.85 13.60 18.10
CA HIS A 298 7.02 12.82 17.70
C HIS A 298 8.07 12.71 18.82
N SER A 299 7.78 13.17 20.04
CA SER A 299 8.71 13.18 21.19
C SER A 299 9.38 11.83 21.44
N HIS A 300 8.60 10.74 21.45
CA HIS A 300 9.11 9.38 21.64
C HIS A 300 10.09 8.93 20.55
N LEU A 301 9.84 9.32 19.30
CA LEU A 301 10.74 8.99 18.19
C LEU A 301 12.06 9.75 18.31
N ILE A 302 12.00 11.03 18.69
CA ILE A 302 13.18 11.86 18.94
C ILE A 302 14.01 11.27 20.09
N GLN A 303 13.36 10.85 21.18
CA GLN A 303 14.03 10.21 22.32
C GLN A 303 14.75 8.92 21.89
N LEU A 304 14.08 8.04 21.15
CA LEU A 304 14.69 6.83 20.60
C LEU A 304 15.92 7.15 19.74
N TYR A 305 15.82 8.12 18.83
CA TYR A 305 16.93 8.53 17.98
C TYR A 305 18.13 9.05 18.77
N ARG A 306 17.88 9.89 19.78
CA ARG A 306 18.92 10.44 20.67
C ARG A 306 19.60 9.33 21.46
N ARG A 307 18.84 8.40 22.04
CA ARG A 307 19.40 7.25 22.77
C ARG A 307 20.22 6.33 21.87
N ALA A 308 19.67 5.96 20.70
CA ALA A 308 20.35 5.07 19.76
C ALA A 308 21.69 5.66 19.27
N ARG A 309 21.77 6.99 19.11
CA ARG A 309 23.01 7.69 18.75
C ARG A 309 24.10 7.63 19.82
N GLN A 310 23.73 7.49 21.10
CA GLN A 310 24.69 7.45 22.21
C GLN A 310 25.30 6.05 22.41
N LEU A 311 24.84 5.04 21.67
CA LEU A 311 25.34 3.68 21.79
C LEU A 311 26.80 3.56 21.37
N LYS A 312 27.59 2.89 22.21
CA LYS A 312 29.00 2.62 21.94
C LYS A 312 29.14 1.76 20.68
N GLY A 313 29.96 2.23 19.74
CA GLY A 313 30.20 1.57 18.45
C GLY A 313 29.27 2.04 17.32
N VAL A 314 28.22 2.80 17.63
CA VAL A 314 27.39 3.48 16.62
C VAL A 314 27.97 4.86 16.35
N LYS A 315 28.38 5.08 15.09
CA LYS A 315 28.93 6.35 14.59
C LYS A 315 27.84 7.21 13.94
N LYS A 316 26.88 6.58 13.26
CA LYS A 316 25.82 7.28 12.54
C LYS A 316 24.57 6.41 12.42
N ILE A 317 23.41 7.05 12.52
CA ILE A 317 22.12 6.44 12.24
C ILE A 317 21.48 7.21 11.09
N LEU A 318 21.18 6.52 10.01
CA LEU A 318 20.47 7.09 8.87
C LEU A 318 18.99 6.76 8.95
N ILE A 319 18.13 7.66 8.44
CA ILE A 319 16.73 7.35 8.13
C ILE A 319 16.63 7.22 6.61
N GLY A 320 16.61 5.98 6.13
CA GLY A 320 16.43 5.60 4.73
C GLY A 320 14.98 5.28 4.37
N SER A 321 14.15 5.01 5.36
CA SER A 321 12.71 4.79 5.24
C SER A 321 11.97 6.06 4.83
N GLY A 322 10.87 5.88 4.09
CA GLY A 322 9.98 6.99 3.72
C GLY A 322 9.31 7.61 4.94
N LEU A 323 9.02 8.91 4.89
CA LEU A 323 8.29 9.62 5.94
C LEU A 323 7.08 10.35 5.39
N ARG A 324 6.09 10.57 6.25
CA ARG A 324 4.92 11.41 5.98
C ARG A 324 5.25 12.86 6.28
N TYR A 325 5.52 13.61 5.22
CA TYR A 325 5.91 15.02 5.29
C TYR A 325 4.80 15.92 5.85
N ASP A 326 3.54 15.55 5.59
CA ASP A 326 2.35 16.16 6.15
C ASP A 326 2.30 16.06 7.69
N LEU A 327 2.73 14.93 8.26
CA LEU A 327 2.91 14.80 9.71
C LEU A 327 4.15 15.54 10.21
N ALA A 328 5.26 15.45 9.47
CA ALA A 328 6.53 16.05 9.87
C ALA A 328 6.44 17.58 9.98
N VAL A 329 5.65 18.25 9.12
CA VAL A 329 5.42 19.71 9.19
C VAL A 329 4.77 20.14 10.52
N ARG A 330 4.07 19.24 11.23
CA ARG A 330 3.48 19.53 12.54
C ARG A 330 4.51 19.48 13.67
N SER A 331 5.69 18.91 13.47
CA SER A 331 6.74 18.78 14.48
C SER A 331 8.07 19.36 13.98
N PRO A 332 8.31 20.68 14.14
CA PRO A 332 9.58 21.30 13.77
C PRO A 332 10.78 20.71 14.51
N GLU A 333 10.61 20.25 15.75
CA GLU A 333 11.68 19.59 16.52
C GLU A 333 12.11 18.28 15.84
N TYR A 334 11.14 17.46 15.39
CA TYR A 334 11.44 16.23 14.66
C TYR A 334 12.22 16.51 13.38
N VAL A 335 11.80 17.51 12.59
CA VAL A 335 12.52 17.86 11.36
C VAL A 335 13.94 18.35 11.66
N ARG A 336 14.12 19.14 12.74
CA ARG A 336 15.45 19.57 13.19
C ARG A 336 16.33 18.38 13.56
N GLU A 337 15.86 17.44 14.37
CA GLU A 337 16.62 16.23 14.75
C GLU A 337 17.00 15.41 13.50
N LEU A 338 16.01 15.13 12.64
CA LEU A 338 16.18 14.36 11.41
C LEU A 338 17.28 14.93 10.51
N VAL A 339 17.18 16.22 10.19
CA VAL A 339 18.08 16.91 9.25
C VAL A 339 19.48 17.07 9.85
N THR A 340 19.55 17.44 11.13
CA THR A 340 20.82 17.68 11.82
C THR A 340 21.62 16.40 11.99
N HIS A 341 20.99 15.24 12.18
CA HIS A 341 21.73 14.05 12.61
C HIS A 341 21.58 12.84 11.69
N HIS A 342 20.43 12.67 11.03
CA HIS A 342 20.10 11.39 10.40
C HIS A 342 20.02 11.41 8.88
N VAL A 343 20.00 12.59 8.25
CA VAL A 343 20.04 12.69 6.79
C VAL A 343 21.50 12.61 6.30
N GLY A 344 21.79 11.57 5.52
CA GLY A 344 23.12 11.28 4.97
C GLY A 344 23.57 12.18 3.80
N GLY A 345 22.70 13.08 3.35
CA GLY A 345 22.90 13.96 2.19
C GLY A 345 21.61 14.07 1.38
N TYR A 346 20.97 12.93 1.14
CA TYR A 346 19.68 12.87 0.47
C TYR A 346 18.60 12.37 1.41
N LEU A 347 17.44 13.02 1.36
CA LEU A 347 16.22 12.55 2.04
C LEU A 347 15.18 12.20 0.98
N LYS A 348 14.74 10.94 0.98
CA LYS A 348 13.70 10.45 0.08
C LYS A 348 12.34 10.89 0.61
N ILE A 349 11.53 11.48 -0.25
CA ILE A 349 10.19 11.97 0.09
C ILE A 349 9.24 11.69 -1.07
N ALA A 350 8.01 11.28 -0.78
CA ALA A 350 7.10 10.81 -1.80
C ALA A 350 5.81 11.65 -1.86
N PRO A 351 5.84 12.80 -2.57
CA PRO A 351 4.62 13.55 -2.91
C PRO A 351 3.74 12.79 -3.90
N GLU A 352 4.32 11.85 -4.67
CA GLU A 352 3.69 10.96 -5.65
C GLU A 352 3.10 11.62 -6.91
N HIS A 353 2.49 12.79 -6.78
CA HIS A 353 1.99 13.61 -7.89
C HIS A 353 1.91 15.10 -7.48
N THR A 354 1.60 15.97 -8.43
CA THR A 354 1.35 17.40 -8.20
C THR A 354 -0.13 17.81 -8.30
N GLU A 355 -0.95 16.99 -8.96
CA GLU A 355 -2.29 17.40 -9.41
C GLU A 355 -3.34 16.84 -8.45
N GLU A 356 -4.22 17.71 -7.96
CA GLU A 356 -5.24 17.36 -6.96
C GLU A 356 -6.21 16.27 -7.47
N GLY A 357 -6.52 16.31 -8.77
CA GLY A 357 -7.33 15.29 -9.43
C GLY A 357 -6.79 13.88 -9.23
N VAL A 358 -5.46 13.71 -9.30
CA VAL A 358 -4.78 12.43 -9.09
C VAL A 358 -4.53 12.16 -7.61
N LEU A 359 -4.04 13.16 -6.86
CA LEU A 359 -3.72 13.04 -5.44
C LEU A 359 -4.94 12.65 -4.59
N SER A 360 -6.13 13.12 -4.95
CA SER A 360 -7.38 12.72 -4.29
C SER A 360 -7.72 11.24 -4.46
N LYS A 361 -7.31 10.60 -5.57
CA LYS A 361 -7.43 9.15 -5.79
C LYS A 361 -6.31 8.38 -5.11
N MET A 362 -5.19 9.03 -4.83
CA MET A 362 -4.05 8.47 -4.08
C MET A 362 -4.21 8.61 -2.56
N MET A 363 -5.17 9.42 -2.10
CA MET A 363 -5.33 9.86 -0.70
C MET A 363 -4.07 10.54 -0.16
N LYS A 364 -3.52 11.45 -0.96
CA LYS A 364 -2.36 12.28 -0.63
C LYS A 364 -2.77 13.74 -0.56
N PRO A 365 -2.15 14.53 0.34
CA PRO A 365 -2.38 15.96 0.37
C PRO A 365 -1.79 16.63 -0.87
N GLY A 366 -2.34 17.79 -1.24
CA GLY A 366 -1.83 18.62 -2.32
C GLY A 366 -0.35 19.00 -2.19
N ILE A 367 0.27 19.40 -3.31
CA ILE A 367 1.72 19.68 -3.38
C ILE A 367 2.19 20.78 -2.42
N GLY A 368 1.30 21.68 -1.99
CA GLY A 368 1.64 22.73 -1.02
C GLY A 368 2.13 22.19 0.34
N ALA A 369 1.71 20.99 0.74
CA ALA A 369 2.23 20.35 1.95
C ALA A 369 3.71 19.93 1.79
N TYR A 370 4.10 19.51 0.59
CA TYR A 370 5.50 19.25 0.26
C TYR A 370 6.33 20.54 0.26
N ASP A 371 5.81 21.64 -0.28
CA ASP A 371 6.52 22.92 -0.29
C ASP A 371 6.80 23.45 1.12
N LYS A 372 5.82 23.33 2.04
CA LYS A 372 6.00 23.67 3.46
C LYS A 372 7.09 22.83 4.11
N PHE A 373 7.10 21.53 3.84
CA PHE A 373 8.15 20.63 4.34
C PHE A 373 9.53 21.01 3.76
N LYS A 374 9.61 21.29 2.45
CA LYS A 374 10.85 21.70 1.77
C LYS A 374 11.44 22.96 2.39
N GLN A 375 10.62 23.97 2.67
CA GLN A 375 11.07 25.20 3.34
C GLN A 375 11.66 24.90 4.73
N MET A 376 11.00 24.05 5.51
CA MET A 376 11.47 23.66 6.84
C MET A 376 12.77 22.85 6.77
N PHE A 377 12.87 21.92 5.82
CA PHE A 377 14.06 21.12 5.56
C PHE A 377 15.25 21.99 5.17
N GLU A 378 15.07 22.91 4.22
CA GLU A 378 16.13 23.82 3.76
C GLU A 378 16.59 24.76 4.87
N ARG A 379 15.66 25.27 5.69
CA ARG A 379 15.99 26.11 6.84
C ARG A 379 16.88 25.35 7.83
N PHE A 380 16.46 24.17 8.28
CA PHE A 380 17.24 23.40 9.26
C PHE A 380 18.53 22.80 8.68
N SER A 381 18.59 22.55 7.37
CA SER A 381 19.83 22.12 6.72
C SER A 381 20.88 23.23 6.75
N LYS A 382 20.46 24.47 6.49
CA LYS A 382 21.33 25.66 6.61
C LYS A 382 21.78 25.91 8.05
N GLU A 383 20.87 25.83 9.02
CA GLU A 383 21.22 25.94 10.45
C GLU A 383 22.23 24.87 10.88
N ALA A 384 22.11 23.65 10.37
CA ALA A 384 23.05 22.56 10.63
C ALA A 384 24.37 22.68 9.83
N GLY A 385 24.52 23.67 8.95
CA GLY A 385 25.69 23.85 8.09
C GLY A 385 25.89 22.74 7.06
N LYS A 386 24.80 22.08 6.63
CA LYS A 386 24.85 20.92 5.73
C LYS A 386 24.25 21.21 4.36
N GLU A 387 24.91 20.69 3.34
CA GLU A 387 24.37 20.65 1.99
C GLU A 387 23.58 19.35 1.81
N GLN A 388 22.26 19.43 1.90
CA GLN A 388 21.35 18.29 1.81
C GLN A 388 20.24 18.55 0.80
N TYR A 389 19.70 17.47 0.23
CA TYR A 389 18.77 17.53 -0.89
C TYR A 389 17.58 16.59 -0.71
N LEU A 390 16.40 17.06 -1.09
CA LEU A 390 15.21 16.21 -1.19
C LEU A 390 15.23 15.45 -2.52
N ILE A 391 14.99 14.15 -2.45
CA ILE A 391 14.74 13.30 -3.61
C ILE A 391 13.24 12.98 -3.63
N PRO A 392 12.45 13.69 -4.45
CA PRO A 392 11.04 13.39 -4.58
C PRO A 392 10.82 12.12 -5.40
N TYR A 393 9.82 11.35 -5.02
CA TYR A 393 9.35 10.16 -5.73
C TYR A 393 7.94 10.40 -6.28
N PHE A 394 7.77 10.06 -7.56
CA PHE A 394 6.54 10.28 -8.34
C PHE A 394 6.11 8.99 -9.04
N ILE A 395 4.79 8.79 -9.15
CA ILE A 395 4.19 7.64 -9.82
C ILE A 395 3.50 8.11 -11.10
N ALA A 396 3.96 7.59 -12.24
CA ALA A 396 3.29 7.80 -13.53
C ALA A 396 2.10 6.84 -13.71
N ALA A 397 1.11 7.25 -14.49
CA ALA A 397 0.00 6.39 -14.95
C ALA A 397 -0.84 5.76 -13.81
N HIS A 398 -0.97 6.47 -12.68
CA HIS A 398 -1.92 6.09 -11.62
C HIS A 398 -3.37 6.19 -12.16
N PRO A 399 -4.31 5.37 -11.66
CA PRO A 399 -5.74 5.55 -11.99
C PRO A 399 -6.21 6.96 -11.63
N GLY A 400 -6.86 7.62 -12.59
CA GLY A 400 -7.28 9.02 -12.52
C GLY A 400 -6.32 10.00 -13.18
N THR A 401 -5.14 9.56 -13.64
CA THR A 401 -4.16 10.41 -14.33
C THR A 401 -4.48 10.57 -15.83
N ARG A 402 -4.58 11.82 -16.28
CA ARG A 402 -4.66 12.20 -17.70
C ARG A 402 -3.28 12.60 -18.24
N ASP A 403 -3.21 12.87 -19.54
CA ASP A 403 -1.93 13.21 -20.17
C ASP A 403 -1.51 14.64 -19.80
N GLU A 404 -2.48 15.54 -19.63
CA GLU A 404 -2.30 16.90 -19.13
C GLU A 404 -1.74 16.91 -17.71
N ASP A 405 -2.18 16.00 -16.84
CA ASP A 405 -1.68 15.88 -15.47
C ASP A 405 -0.19 15.54 -15.45
N MET A 406 0.24 14.63 -16.33
CA MET A 406 1.65 14.24 -16.47
C MET A 406 2.49 15.35 -17.10
N MET A 407 1.92 16.11 -18.05
CA MET A 407 2.56 17.30 -18.61
C MET A 407 2.77 18.37 -17.52
N ASN A 408 1.75 18.66 -16.71
CA ASN A 408 1.85 19.61 -15.60
C ASN A 408 2.92 19.18 -14.58
N LEU A 409 2.95 17.89 -14.25
CA LEU A 409 3.99 17.33 -13.40
C LEU A 409 5.39 17.50 -14.02
N ALA A 410 5.55 17.28 -15.33
CA ALA A 410 6.82 17.49 -16.02
C ALA A 410 7.27 18.97 -16.00
N ILE A 411 6.34 19.91 -16.18
CA ILE A 411 6.60 21.35 -16.05
C ILE A 411 7.04 21.66 -14.61
N TRP A 412 6.34 21.13 -13.62
CA TRP A 412 6.69 21.31 -12.21
C TRP A 412 8.09 20.77 -11.89
N LEU A 413 8.44 19.58 -12.40
CA LEU A 413 9.78 19.00 -12.26
C LEU A 413 10.85 19.92 -12.86
N LYS A 414 10.62 20.43 -14.08
CA LYS A 414 11.55 21.33 -14.76
C LYS A 414 11.73 22.64 -14.02
N LYS A 415 10.63 23.26 -13.56
CA LYS A 415 10.63 24.50 -12.78
C LYS A 415 11.42 24.37 -11.47
N ASN A 416 11.32 23.21 -10.82
CA ASN A 416 12.03 22.92 -9.57
C ASN A 416 13.43 22.30 -9.77
N GLY A 417 13.90 22.18 -11.02
CA GLY A 417 15.25 21.69 -11.34
C GLY A 417 15.44 20.17 -11.10
N PHE A 418 14.36 19.40 -11.04
CA PHE A 418 14.43 17.96 -10.82
C PHE A 418 14.60 17.19 -12.14
N ARG A 419 15.62 16.32 -12.20
CA ARG A 419 15.81 15.36 -13.28
C ARG A 419 15.83 13.94 -12.71
N ALA A 420 14.71 13.25 -12.83
CA ALA A 420 14.55 11.89 -12.32
C ALA A 420 15.09 10.86 -13.32
N ASP A 421 16.13 10.09 -12.94
CA ASP A 421 16.61 8.98 -13.78
C ASP A 421 15.77 7.71 -13.60
N GLN A 422 15.33 7.45 -12.36
CA GLN A 422 14.47 6.32 -12.01
C GLN A 422 13.07 6.81 -11.72
N VAL A 423 12.13 6.27 -12.50
CA VAL A 423 10.71 6.63 -12.43
C VAL A 423 9.91 5.33 -12.39
N GLN A 424 8.90 5.30 -11.54
CA GLN A 424 8.01 4.17 -11.43
C GLN A 424 6.69 4.50 -12.12
N THR A 425 6.23 3.55 -12.91
CA THR A 425 4.86 3.54 -13.41
C THR A 425 4.01 2.77 -12.41
N PHE A 426 2.77 3.19 -12.19
CA PHE A 426 1.82 2.51 -11.33
C PHE A 426 1.78 1.01 -11.67
N TYR A 427 1.98 0.22 -10.62
CA TYR A 427 1.93 -1.23 -10.65
C TYR A 427 0.68 -1.65 -9.89
N PRO A 428 -0.26 -2.37 -10.53
CA PRO A 428 -1.51 -2.79 -9.88
C PRO A 428 -1.24 -3.93 -8.89
N SER A 429 -0.80 -3.58 -7.69
CA SER A 429 -0.59 -4.53 -6.58
C SER A 429 -1.93 -5.16 -6.16
N PRO A 430 -2.02 -6.49 -5.96
CA PRO A 430 -3.23 -7.13 -5.47
C PRO A 430 -3.77 -6.47 -4.20
N MET A 431 -5.10 -6.51 -4.03
CA MET A 431 -5.85 -5.91 -2.92
C MET A 431 -5.83 -4.38 -2.80
N ALA A 432 -4.84 -3.69 -3.35
CA ALA A 432 -4.77 -2.23 -3.28
C ALA A 432 -6.02 -1.57 -3.89
N THR A 433 -6.57 -0.57 -3.20
CA THR A 433 -7.76 0.18 -3.67
C THR A 433 -7.55 0.77 -5.08
N ALA A 434 -6.35 1.27 -5.39
CA ALA A 434 -6.00 1.79 -6.71
C ALA A 434 -6.02 0.68 -7.78
N THR A 435 -5.70 -0.57 -7.43
CA THR A 435 -5.82 -1.69 -8.36
C THR A 435 -7.29 -1.97 -8.69
N ALA A 436 -8.19 -1.81 -7.72
CA ALA A 436 -9.61 -1.86 -8.00
C ALA A 436 -10.07 -0.71 -8.91
N MET A 437 -9.53 0.50 -8.75
CA MET A 437 -9.74 1.59 -9.71
C MET A 437 -9.23 1.24 -11.11
N TYR A 438 -8.01 0.70 -11.20
CA TYR A 438 -7.36 0.29 -12.45
C TYR A 438 -8.15 -0.79 -13.20
N HIS A 439 -8.74 -1.73 -12.47
CA HIS A 439 -9.54 -2.79 -13.08
C HIS A 439 -10.93 -2.29 -13.48
N SER A 440 -11.62 -1.59 -12.57
CA SER A 440 -13.05 -1.27 -12.70
C SER A 440 -13.37 0.03 -13.45
N GLY A 441 -12.42 0.97 -13.50
CA GLY A 441 -12.69 2.34 -13.95
C GLY A 441 -13.64 3.11 -13.04
N LYS A 442 -13.81 2.68 -11.78
CA LYS A 442 -14.65 3.32 -10.77
C LYS A 442 -13.84 3.65 -9.51
N ASN A 443 -14.30 4.62 -8.73
CA ASN A 443 -13.67 5.05 -7.50
C ASN A 443 -14.32 4.37 -6.27
N PRO A 444 -13.72 3.31 -5.69
CA PRO A 444 -14.26 2.59 -4.53
C PRO A 444 -14.08 3.32 -3.19
N LEU A 445 -13.42 4.49 -3.15
CA LEU A 445 -13.30 5.29 -1.91
C LEU A 445 -14.64 5.85 -1.44
N LYS A 446 -15.58 6.01 -2.38
CA LYS A 446 -16.95 6.48 -2.13
C LYS A 446 -17.93 5.37 -2.49
N LYS A 447 -19.19 5.53 -2.08
CA LYS A 447 -20.26 4.59 -2.46
C LYS A 447 -20.30 4.45 -3.98
N VAL A 448 -20.26 3.21 -4.45
CA VAL A 448 -20.22 2.88 -5.88
C VAL A 448 -21.64 2.59 -6.35
N THR A 449 -22.02 3.22 -7.45
CA THR A 449 -23.26 2.99 -8.19
C THR A 449 -22.91 2.91 -9.66
N ARG A 450 -23.83 2.43 -10.52
CA ARG A 450 -23.60 2.42 -11.97
C ARG A 450 -23.35 3.82 -12.55
N LYS A 451 -23.92 4.87 -11.92
CA LYS A 451 -23.75 6.28 -12.27
C LYS A 451 -22.56 6.96 -11.61
N SER A 452 -21.77 6.26 -10.78
CA SER A 452 -20.62 6.86 -10.10
C SER A 452 -19.53 7.28 -11.09
N GLU A 453 -18.72 8.25 -10.66
CA GLU A 453 -17.55 8.80 -11.36
C GLU A 453 -16.77 7.70 -12.11
N ALA A 454 -16.53 7.94 -13.40
CA ALA A 454 -15.60 7.17 -14.19
C ALA A 454 -14.17 7.65 -13.91
N VAL A 455 -13.29 6.70 -13.60
CA VAL A 455 -11.88 6.94 -13.34
C VAL A 455 -11.10 6.60 -14.60
N GLU A 456 -10.31 7.56 -15.09
CA GLU A 456 -9.43 7.37 -16.24
C GLU A 456 -8.36 6.31 -15.94
N ILE A 457 -8.12 5.36 -16.85
CA ILE A 457 -7.13 4.30 -16.65
C ILE A 457 -6.15 4.24 -17.81
N VAL A 458 -4.86 4.16 -17.47
CA VAL A 458 -3.77 4.12 -18.44
C VAL A 458 -3.22 2.69 -18.58
N LYS A 459 -3.85 1.89 -19.46
CA LYS A 459 -3.46 0.49 -19.75
C LYS A 459 -2.53 0.35 -20.96
N GLY A 460 -2.77 1.12 -22.03
CA GLY A 460 -2.07 0.99 -23.30
C GLY A 460 -0.57 1.30 -23.20
N GLU A 461 0.27 0.48 -23.83
CA GLU A 461 1.73 0.62 -23.74
C GLU A 461 2.23 1.99 -24.21
N ARG A 462 1.71 2.50 -25.34
CA ARG A 462 2.05 3.83 -25.87
C ARG A 462 1.83 4.93 -24.84
N ARG A 463 0.64 4.95 -24.21
CA ARG A 463 0.26 5.97 -23.22
C ARG A 463 1.01 5.82 -21.90
N ARG A 464 1.26 4.59 -21.45
CA ARG A 464 2.12 4.33 -20.27
C ARG A 464 3.57 4.79 -20.51
N ARG A 465 4.11 4.56 -21.71
CA ARG A 465 5.43 5.06 -22.13
C ARG A 465 5.44 6.58 -22.19
N LEU A 466 4.38 7.22 -22.70
CA LEU A 466 4.23 8.68 -22.71
C LEU A 466 4.24 9.28 -21.30
N HIS A 467 3.46 8.73 -20.38
CA HIS A 467 3.44 9.19 -18.98
C HIS A 467 4.83 9.07 -18.34
N LYS A 468 5.52 7.95 -18.58
CA LYS A 468 6.90 7.75 -18.13
C LYS A 468 7.87 8.75 -18.78
N ALA A 469 7.67 9.08 -20.05
CA ALA A 469 8.47 10.04 -20.81
C ALA A 469 8.35 11.45 -20.22
N PHE A 470 7.16 11.87 -19.77
CA PHE A 470 6.96 13.15 -19.09
C PHE A 470 7.81 13.30 -17.82
N LEU A 471 7.89 12.24 -16.99
CA LEU A 471 8.78 12.26 -15.81
C LEU A 471 10.27 12.35 -16.17
N ARG A 472 10.64 11.87 -17.36
CA ARG A 472 11.99 11.90 -17.92
C ARG A 472 12.09 12.88 -19.08
N TYR A 473 11.49 14.07 -18.93
CA TYR A 473 11.45 15.11 -19.98
C TYR A 473 12.84 15.54 -20.49
N HIS A 474 13.88 15.36 -19.68
CA HIS A 474 15.26 15.74 -20.00
C HIS A 474 16.01 14.69 -20.83
N ASP A 475 15.48 13.48 -20.98
CA ASP A 475 16.09 12.39 -21.77
C ASP A 475 15.76 12.59 -23.26
N PRO A 476 16.76 12.81 -24.14
CA PRO A 476 16.52 13.07 -25.55
C PRO A 476 15.79 11.96 -26.31
N ASN A 477 15.89 10.71 -25.83
CA ASN A 477 15.18 9.58 -26.45
C ASN A 477 13.65 9.73 -26.37
N ASN A 478 13.15 10.50 -25.40
CA ASN A 478 11.73 10.72 -25.20
C ASN A 478 11.18 11.91 -26.00
N TRP A 479 12.05 12.81 -26.50
CA TRP A 479 11.62 14.06 -27.13
C TRP A 479 10.75 13.89 -28.37
N PRO A 480 10.96 12.90 -29.27
CA PRO A 480 10.06 12.69 -30.41
C PRO A 480 8.62 12.43 -29.96
N MET A 481 8.42 11.51 -29.00
CA MET A 481 7.11 11.16 -28.45
C MET A 481 6.48 12.34 -27.69
N LEU A 482 7.28 13.06 -26.90
CA LEU A 482 6.80 14.24 -26.17
C LEU A 482 6.39 15.36 -27.14
N ARG A 483 7.12 15.55 -28.24
CA ARG A 483 6.83 16.58 -29.24
C ARG A 483 5.53 16.31 -29.97
N GLU A 484 5.28 15.05 -30.34
CA GLU A 484 4.01 14.62 -30.94
C GLU A 484 2.85 14.88 -29.95
N ALA A 485 2.97 14.38 -28.72
CA ALA A 485 1.96 14.54 -27.68
C ALA A 485 1.67 16.02 -27.35
N LEU A 486 2.70 16.86 -27.23
CA LEU A 486 2.54 18.30 -26.98
C LEU A 486 1.81 19.01 -28.13
N LYS A 487 2.06 18.62 -29.39
CA LYS A 487 1.34 19.17 -30.54
C LYS A 487 -0.13 18.74 -30.54
N GLU A 488 -0.40 17.46 -30.28
CA GLU A 488 -1.77 16.92 -30.17
C GLU A 488 -2.57 17.60 -29.05
N MET A 489 -1.92 17.93 -27.93
CA MET A 489 -2.52 18.67 -26.80
C MET A 489 -2.68 20.18 -27.07
N GLY A 490 -2.26 20.69 -28.23
CA GLY A 490 -2.26 22.13 -28.51
C GLY A 490 -1.24 22.93 -27.68
N ARG A 491 -0.25 22.27 -27.10
CA ARG A 491 0.80 22.84 -26.22
C ARG A 491 2.16 22.93 -26.90
N ALA A 492 2.16 23.32 -28.17
CA ALA A 492 3.39 23.55 -28.93
C ALA A 492 4.25 24.69 -28.35
N ASP A 493 3.65 25.58 -27.55
CA ASP A 493 4.33 26.62 -26.75
C ASP A 493 5.37 26.05 -25.76
N LEU A 494 5.28 24.76 -25.43
CA LEU A 494 6.26 24.08 -24.56
C LEU A 494 7.44 23.49 -25.33
N ILE A 495 7.54 23.72 -26.65
CA ILE A 495 8.64 23.22 -27.49
C ILE A 495 9.54 24.41 -27.89
N GLY A 496 10.79 24.38 -27.43
CA GLY A 496 11.74 25.44 -27.71
C GLY A 496 12.98 25.42 -26.82
N ASN A 497 13.96 26.28 -27.13
CA ASN A 497 15.26 26.25 -26.47
C ASN A 497 15.33 27.12 -25.20
N GLY A 498 14.30 27.92 -24.93
CA GLY A 498 14.20 28.75 -23.73
C GLY A 498 13.93 27.96 -22.44
N LYS A 499 14.21 28.56 -21.28
CA LYS A 499 14.05 27.92 -19.95
C LYS A 499 12.61 27.49 -19.64
N HIS A 500 11.60 28.18 -20.20
CA HIS A 500 10.17 27.94 -19.97
C HIS A 500 9.59 26.79 -20.80
N HIS A 501 10.21 26.44 -21.94
CA HIS A 501 9.81 25.28 -22.73
C HIS A 501 10.07 23.99 -21.96
N LEU A 502 9.35 22.91 -22.23
CA LEU A 502 9.58 21.59 -21.63
C LEU A 502 10.70 20.82 -22.36
N ILE A 503 10.65 20.77 -23.68
CA ILE A 503 11.61 20.08 -24.57
C ILE A 503 12.19 21.04 -25.63
N PRO A 504 13.40 20.79 -26.16
CA PRO A 504 13.99 21.63 -27.20
C PRO A 504 13.44 21.35 -28.61
N ASN A 505 13.71 22.29 -29.52
CA ASN A 505 13.34 22.16 -30.93
C ASN A 505 14.23 21.17 -31.71
N TYR A 506 15.48 21.00 -31.27
CA TYR A 506 16.42 20.09 -31.92
C TYR A 506 16.30 18.65 -31.37
N GLN A 507 16.80 17.69 -32.15
CA GLN A 507 16.95 16.29 -31.73
C GLN A 507 18.42 15.89 -31.93
N PRO A 508 19.18 15.58 -30.86
CA PRO A 508 20.54 15.07 -31.01
C PRO A 508 20.50 13.68 -31.64
N GLN A 509 21.58 13.31 -32.35
CA GLN A 509 21.78 11.92 -32.74
C GLN A 509 21.86 11.08 -31.47
N THR A 510 20.92 10.16 -31.34
CA THR A 510 20.81 9.21 -30.23
C THR A 510 20.76 7.84 -30.86
N ASP A 511 21.41 6.85 -30.25
CA ASP A 511 21.53 5.49 -30.81
C ASP A 511 20.20 4.71 -30.85
N GLY A 512 19.05 5.37 -30.60
CA GLY A 512 17.72 4.76 -30.52
C GLY A 512 17.57 3.72 -29.40
N THR A 513 18.64 3.39 -28.69
CA THR A 513 18.66 2.37 -27.65
C THR A 513 18.14 2.97 -26.34
N TYR A 514 16.91 2.60 -26.00
CA TYR A 514 16.39 2.76 -24.65
C TYR A 514 17.23 1.92 -23.67
N GLN A 515 18.30 2.50 -23.12
CA GLN A 515 19.03 1.90 -22.01
C GLN A 515 18.32 2.26 -20.70
N SER A 516 17.40 1.39 -20.27
CA SER A 516 16.95 1.44 -18.87
C SER A 516 18.18 1.34 -17.95
N ALA A 517 18.25 2.16 -16.90
CA ALA A 517 19.37 2.17 -15.94
C ALA A 517 19.58 0.82 -15.21
N ARG A 518 18.76 -0.20 -15.47
CA ARG A 518 18.83 -1.55 -14.90
C ARG A 518 20.14 -2.31 -15.20
N LYS A 519 20.89 -1.97 -16.25
CA LYS A 519 22.04 -2.79 -16.69
C LYS A 519 23.39 -2.49 -16.05
N LYS A 520 23.55 -1.44 -15.22
CA LYS A 520 24.89 -1.09 -14.70
C LYS A 520 25.40 -1.92 -13.52
N ASN A 521 24.55 -2.72 -12.86
CA ASN A 521 24.94 -3.49 -11.68
C ASN A 521 24.79 -5.02 -11.81
N SER A 522 24.53 -5.54 -13.02
CA SER A 522 24.61 -6.97 -13.29
C SER A 522 25.82 -7.22 -14.21
N SER A 523 26.90 -7.75 -13.59
CA SER A 523 28.07 -8.35 -14.22
C SER A 523 28.79 -7.54 -15.33
N LYS A 524 29.81 -6.78 -14.94
CA LYS A 524 31.07 -6.72 -15.69
C LYS A 524 32.22 -6.90 -14.71
N GLU A 525 32.98 -7.97 -14.91
CA GLU A 525 34.34 -8.09 -14.40
C GLU A 525 35.20 -6.93 -14.90
N GLN A 526 36.29 -6.69 -14.17
CA GLN A 526 37.34 -5.69 -14.36
C GLN A 526 37.09 -4.35 -13.67
N GLY A 527 37.94 -4.14 -12.66
CA GLY A 527 37.95 -2.99 -11.79
C GLY A 527 38.36 -1.70 -12.51
N VAL A 528 37.85 -0.60 -11.95
CA VAL A 528 38.53 0.64 -11.56
C VAL A 528 37.37 1.51 -11.04
N SER A 529 37.38 1.80 -9.75
CA SER A 529 36.41 2.68 -9.13
C SER A 529 36.67 4.13 -9.57
N GLN A 530 35.98 4.58 -10.62
CA GLN A 530 35.90 6.01 -10.90
C GLN A 530 34.96 6.67 -9.88
N LYS A 531 35.52 7.55 -9.05
CA LYS A 531 34.75 8.48 -8.21
C LYS A 531 33.82 9.32 -9.10
N VAL A 532 32.54 9.00 -9.13
CA VAL A 532 31.53 9.82 -9.79
C VAL A 532 31.16 10.95 -8.84
N THR A 533 31.66 12.15 -9.10
CA THR A 533 31.18 13.40 -8.49
C THR A 533 29.75 13.68 -8.99
N ALA A 534 28.79 13.72 -8.07
CA ALA A 534 27.40 14.03 -8.38
C ALA A 534 27.28 15.51 -8.79
N LYS A 535 26.80 15.78 -10.01
CA LYS A 535 26.40 17.13 -10.44
C LYS A 535 25.04 17.48 -9.83
N LYS A 536 24.90 18.72 -9.33
CA LYS A 536 23.64 19.31 -8.84
C LYS A 536 22.50 19.07 -9.83
N GLY A 537 21.41 18.45 -9.37
CA GLY A 537 20.18 18.21 -10.16
C GLY A 537 20.02 16.84 -10.82
N ARG A 538 20.97 15.90 -10.66
CA ARG A 538 20.84 14.51 -11.15
C ARG A 538 20.42 13.58 -10.01
N ILE A 539 19.21 13.02 -10.10
CA ILE A 539 18.66 12.10 -9.09
C ILE A 539 18.91 10.65 -9.50
N LEU A 540 19.80 9.96 -8.78
CA LEU A 540 19.94 8.51 -8.83
C LEU A 540 19.30 7.93 -7.56
N THR A 541 18.09 7.40 -7.63
CA THR A 541 17.57 6.54 -6.54
C THR A 541 18.21 5.15 -6.68
N GLN A 542 18.51 4.48 -5.58
CA GLN A 542 18.89 3.07 -5.61
C GLN A 542 17.69 2.27 -5.11
N HIS A 543 16.93 1.69 -6.04
CA HIS A 543 15.92 0.67 -5.75
C HIS A 543 15.87 -0.35 -6.89
N THR A 544 16.38 -1.56 -6.66
CA THR A 544 15.95 -2.74 -7.43
C THR A 544 16.09 -4.00 -6.57
N GLY A 545 14.95 -4.58 -6.19
CA GLY A 545 14.84 -6.00 -5.91
C GLY A 545 13.69 -6.54 -6.74
N LEU A 546 13.99 -7.21 -7.85
CA LEU A 546 13.22 -8.28 -8.49
C LEU A 546 13.98 -8.68 -9.78
N PRO A 547 14.58 -9.89 -9.85
CA PRO A 547 15.13 -10.42 -11.10
C PRO A 547 14.00 -10.95 -12.02
N PRO A 548 14.21 -11.02 -13.35
CA PRO A 548 13.35 -11.81 -14.24
C PRO A 548 13.52 -13.31 -13.98
N ARG A 549 12.41 -14.07 -14.06
CA ARG A 549 12.44 -15.54 -14.14
C ARG A 549 12.89 -15.94 -15.55
N GLU A 550 13.95 -16.74 -15.66
CA GLU A 550 14.33 -17.38 -16.92
C GLU A 550 13.66 -18.75 -17.09
N GLY A 551 13.14 -18.98 -18.30
CA GLY A 551 13.37 -20.22 -19.03
C GLY A 551 12.62 -21.46 -18.57
N VAL A 552 11.35 -21.56 -18.99
CA VAL A 552 10.81 -22.85 -19.44
C VAL A 552 11.53 -23.17 -20.73
N ASP A 553 12.45 -24.14 -20.71
CA ASP A 553 12.95 -24.75 -21.94
C ASP A 553 12.71 -26.25 -21.94
N LYS A 554 12.00 -26.68 -22.98
CA LYS A 554 11.63 -28.07 -23.26
C LYS A 554 12.85 -28.80 -23.83
N ASN A 555 12.94 -30.09 -23.54
CA ASN A 555 13.88 -31.08 -24.10
C ASN A 555 15.35 -31.01 -23.63
N LYS A 556 15.68 -31.89 -22.67
CA LYS A 556 16.71 -32.94 -22.85
C LYS A 556 16.75 -33.85 -21.61
N VAL A 557 16.13 -35.02 -21.74
CA VAL A 557 16.36 -36.15 -20.84
C VAL A 557 17.74 -36.72 -21.17
N LYS A 558 18.68 -36.67 -20.22
CA LYS A 558 19.85 -37.55 -20.21
C LYS A 558 19.84 -38.34 -18.90
N ARG A 559 19.67 -39.66 -19.04
CA ARG A 559 19.79 -40.67 -17.97
C ARG A 559 21.20 -40.63 -17.34
N PRO A 560 21.35 -40.90 -16.02
CA PRO A 560 22.66 -41.16 -15.45
C PRO A 560 23.09 -42.60 -15.72
N VAL A 561 24.33 -42.73 -16.19
CA VAL A 561 25.07 -43.99 -16.33
C VAL A 561 25.57 -44.43 -14.95
N LYS A 562 25.24 -45.67 -14.55
CA LYS A 562 25.85 -46.37 -13.41
C LYS A 562 27.36 -46.47 -13.61
N LYS A 563 28.17 -46.03 -12.63
CA LYS A 563 29.52 -46.55 -12.42
C LYS A 563 29.52 -47.44 -11.18
N ARG A 564 30.03 -48.66 -11.40
CA ARG A 564 30.41 -49.65 -10.38
C ARG A 564 31.58 -49.10 -9.54
N GLY A 565 31.59 -49.49 -8.28
CA GLY A 565 32.57 -49.16 -7.25
C GLY A 565 31.88 -49.36 -5.92
#